data_AF-A0A1U7P4Q6-F1
#
_entry.id   AF-A0A1U7P4Q6-F1
#
_cell.length_a   1.000
_cell.length_b   1.000
_cell.length_c   1.000
_cell.angle_alpha   90.00
_cell.angle_beta   90.00
_cell.angle_gamma   90.00
#
_symmetry.space_group_name_H-M   'P 1'
#
loop_
_entity.id
_entity.type
_entity.pdbx_description
1 polymer ?
#
loop_
_entity_poly.entity_id
_entity_poly.type
_entity_poly.pdbx_seq_one_letter_code
_entity_poly.pdbx_strand_id
1 'polypeptide(L)'
;MTASMINPADIAAIKAQPRRAPTADLVPPEDCALSFARAARLTDREWRRAWISAMDVLTVHTTAARKREDGSEIAAYLLDRTLDLTSFALTEFAGASADPRRRIRDRTDEALAVIWDGIKASISEGIEVYRTEIEGQSQATLAAEREQMTAGADAAAREATEARRALDAASAQLTREREASAREIARLTRLLDSERSANNNRERDARNEAHQLRQDLASSRTVIASLNAECERLEAQVAAPIAVEEVPMPSDQPKNALESASLCLFLRKKQNAPGLTWKENQRLMLLPESHPFVLEWRAAYPTPEAMLAQLRAVVLPMLGRVAA
;
A
#
# COMPACT_ATOMS: atom_id res chain seq x y z
N MET A 1 35.45 27.63 -4.86
CA MET A 1 36.01 28.88 -5.40
C MET A 1 37.52 28.85 -5.26
N THR A 2 38.23 28.40 -6.28
CA THR A 2 39.70 28.33 -6.30
C THR A 2 40.23 29.43 -7.20
N ALA A 3 40.79 30.47 -6.60
CA ALA A 3 41.53 31.50 -7.32
C ALA A 3 42.77 30.85 -7.97
N SER A 4 42.84 30.86 -9.30
CA SER A 4 44.03 30.46 -10.05
C SER A 4 45.13 31.49 -9.79
N MET A 5 45.94 31.26 -8.77
CA MET A 5 47.17 32.02 -8.55
C MET A 5 48.20 31.57 -9.59
N ILE A 6 48.62 32.51 -10.44
CA ILE A 6 49.73 32.30 -11.37
C ILE A 6 50.92 31.74 -10.59
N ASN A 7 51.40 30.57 -11.01
CA ASN A 7 52.44 29.82 -10.30
C ASN A 7 53.73 30.66 -10.28
N PRO A 8 54.31 30.93 -9.09
CA PRO A 8 55.56 31.68 -8.97
C PRO A 8 56.71 31.10 -9.79
N ALA A 9 56.68 29.78 -10.05
CA ALA A 9 57.64 29.08 -10.89
C ALA A 9 57.59 29.54 -12.36
N ASP A 10 56.40 29.86 -12.88
CA ASP A 10 56.23 30.32 -14.27
C ASP A 10 56.82 31.73 -14.44
N ILE A 11 56.66 32.59 -13.43
CA ILE A 11 57.25 33.94 -13.41
C ILE A 11 58.79 33.85 -13.34
N ALA A 12 59.34 32.91 -12.57
CA ALA A 12 60.77 32.69 -12.50
C ALA A 12 61.35 32.12 -13.81
N ALA A 13 60.62 31.23 -14.49
CA ALA A 13 61.00 30.68 -15.78
C ALA A 13 61.03 31.75 -16.89
N ILE A 14 60.05 32.67 -16.90
CA ILE A 14 60.02 33.81 -17.82
C ILE A 14 61.21 34.76 -17.60
N LYS A 15 61.60 34.99 -16.34
CA LYS A 15 62.74 35.84 -15.99
C LYS A 15 64.10 35.20 -16.28
N ALA A 16 64.17 33.86 -16.27
CA ALA A 16 65.40 33.09 -16.50
C ALA A 16 65.72 32.87 -17.98
N GLN A 17 64.80 33.15 -18.90
CA GLN A 17 65.08 33.09 -20.32
C GLN A 17 66.14 34.15 -20.68
N PRO A 18 67.28 33.76 -21.29
CA PRO A 18 68.26 34.73 -21.77
C PRO A 18 67.55 35.65 -22.77
N ARG A 19 67.63 36.97 -22.54
CA ARG A 19 67.16 37.98 -23.50
C ARG A 19 67.84 37.69 -24.82
N ARG A 20 67.14 37.02 -25.74
CA ARG A 20 67.57 36.92 -27.14
C ARG A 20 67.76 38.35 -27.61
N ALA A 21 68.98 38.70 -28.00
CA ALA A 21 69.18 39.86 -28.85
C ALA A 21 68.24 39.68 -30.04
N PRO A 22 67.44 40.69 -30.41
CA PRO A 22 66.51 40.57 -31.52
C PRO A 22 67.32 40.17 -32.75
N THR A 23 67.11 38.95 -33.21
CA THR A 23 67.66 38.47 -34.47
C THR A 23 67.02 39.27 -35.59
N ALA A 24 67.86 39.71 -36.53
CA ALA A 24 67.62 40.70 -37.58
C ALA A 24 66.61 40.29 -38.67
N ASP A 25 65.53 39.60 -38.31
CA ASP A 25 64.42 39.21 -39.20
C ASP A 25 63.14 39.98 -38.86
N LEU A 26 63.26 41.27 -38.54
CA LEU A 26 62.11 42.16 -38.43
C LEU A 26 61.73 42.61 -39.84
N VAL A 27 60.82 41.87 -40.47
CA VAL A 27 60.21 42.27 -41.75
C VAL A 27 59.29 43.46 -41.49
N PRO A 28 59.50 44.63 -42.14
CA PRO A 28 58.62 45.78 -41.96
C PRO A 28 57.21 45.42 -42.42
N PRO A 29 56.17 45.96 -41.76
CA PRO A 29 54.79 45.78 -42.22
C PRO A 29 54.67 46.14 -43.69
N GLU A 30 53.86 45.41 -44.47
CA GLU A 30 53.72 45.62 -45.92
C GLU A 30 53.32 47.06 -46.30
N ASP A 31 52.70 47.79 -45.36
CA ASP A 31 52.25 49.17 -45.51
C ASP A 31 53.27 50.23 -45.03
N CYS A 32 54.48 49.82 -44.63
CA CYS A 32 55.51 50.75 -44.19
C CYS A 32 56.12 51.49 -45.39
N ALA A 33 55.75 52.77 -45.55
CA ALA A 33 56.23 53.63 -46.64
C ALA A 33 57.76 53.89 -46.65
N LEU A 34 58.48 53.39 -45.64
CA LEU A 34 59.93 53.50 -45.50
C LEU A 34 60.57 52.13 -45.72
N SER A 35 61.15 51.93 -46.90
CA SER A 35 62.02 50.77 -47.15
C SER A 35 63.30 50.85 -46.33
N PHE A 36 63.88 49.69 -45.95
CA PHE A 36 65.15 49.61 -45.23
C PHE A 36 66.26 50.47 -45.86
N ALA A 37 66.38 50.41 -47.19
CA ALA A 37 67.37 51.18 -47.93
C ALA A 37 67.16 52.70 -47.85
N ARG A 38 65.93 53.15 -47.63
CA ARG A 38 65.59 54.58 -47.46
C ARG A 38 65.77 55.02 -46.01
N ALA A 39 65.43 54.18 -45.04
CA ALA A 39 65.64 54.45 -43.61
C ALA A 39 67.13 54.58 -43.27
N ALA A 40 67.99 53.71 -43.82
CA ALA A 40 69.44 53.75 -43.63
C ALA A 40 70.15 54.99 -44.22
N ARG A 41 69.46 55.76 -45.06
CA ARG A 41 70.00 57.00 -45.68
C ARG A 41 69.50 58.28 -45.01
N LEU A 42 68.62 58.17 -44.01
CA LEU A 42 68.14 59.32 -43.27
C LEU A 42 69.24 59.85 -42.35
N THR A 43 69.40 61.17 -42.33
CA THR A 43 70.23 61.80 -41.31
C THR A 43 69.56 61.73 -39.94
N ASP A 44 70.34 61.76 -38.86
CA ASP A 44 69.83 61.81 -37.48
C ASP A 44 68.71 62.85 -37.28
N ARG A 45 68.82 64.01 -37.95
CA ARG A 45 67.84 65.10 -37.85
C ARG A 45 66.54 64.81 -38.61
N GLU A 46 66.61 64.09 -39.71
CA GLU A 46 65.43 63.65 -40.46
C GLU A 46 64.72 62.53 -39.74
N TRP A 47 65.49 61.59 -39.17
CA TRP A 47 64.96 60.51 -38.35
C TRP A 47 64.25 61.03 -37.10
N ARG A 48 64.87 61.97 -36.35
CA ARG A 48 64.23 62.60 -35.18
C ARG A 48 62.93 63.32 -35.54
N ARG A 49 62.84 63.94 -36.73
CA ARG A 49 61.61 64.62 -37.20
C ARG A 49 60.53 63.62 -37.60
N ALA A 50 60.91 62.56 -38.33
CA ALA A 50 59.99 61.49 -38.69
C ALA A 50 59.43 60.78 -37.45
N TRP A 51 60.29 60.54 -36.44
CA TRP A 51 59.93 59.96 -35.15
C TRP A 51 58.90 60.81 -34.40
N ILE A 52 59.16 62.10 -34.22
CA ILE A 52 58.24 63.01 -33.53
C ILE A 52 56.91 63.08 -34.28
N SER A 53 56.95 63.18 -35.61
CA SER A 53 55.74 63.21 -36.43
C SER A 53 54.93 61.91 -36.31
N ALA A 54 55.58 60.76 -36.23
CA ALA A 54 54.90 59.48 -36.02
C ALA A 54 54.24 59.44 -34.64
N MET A 55 54.95 59.82 -33.57
CA MET A 55 54.38 59.86 -32.21
C MET A 55 53.21 60.84 -32.09
N ASP A 56 53.25 61.98 -32.78
CA ASP A 56 52.15 62.94 -32.82
C ASP A 56 50.91 62.35 -33.50
N VAL A 57 51.09 61.72 -34.66
CA VAL A 57 50.03 61.04 -35.41
C VAL A 57 49.40 59.93 -34.57
N LEU A 58 50.22 59.14 -33.87
CA LEU A 58 49.75 58.09 -32.98
C LEU A 58 48.97 58.63 -31.78
N THR A 59 49.45 59.69 -31.16
CA THR A 59 48.74 60.36 -30.05
C THR A 59 47.37 60.86 -30.52
N VAL A 60 47.30 61.43 -31.72
CA VAL A 60 46.03 61.89 -32.30
C VAL A 60 45.09 60.72 -32.59
N HIS A 61 45.58 59.63 -33.19
CA HIS A 61 44.75 58.48 -33.52
C HIS A 61 44.29 57.70 -32.29
N THR A 62 45.14 57.53 -31.26
CA THR A 62 44.73 56.91 -29.99
C THR A 62 43.73 57.79 -29.23
N THR A 63 43.94 59.10 -29.21
CA THR A 63 42.99 60.06 -28.62
C THR A 63 41.65 60.07 -29.35
N ALA A 64 41.66 59.95 -30.68
CA ALA A 64 40.45 59.87 -31.48
C ALA A 64 39.74 58.51 -31.33
N ALA A 65 40.50 57.41 -31.25
CA ALA A 65 39.96 56.07 -30.99
C ALA A 65 39.29 56.01 -29.62
N ARG A 66 39.90 56.59 -28.58
CA ARG A 66 39.35 56.68 -27.21
C ARG A 66 37.98 57.39 -27.13
N LYS A 67 37.60 58.18 -28.14
CA LYS A 67 36.30 58.85 -28.20
C LYS A 67 35.20 58.01 -28.87
N ARG A 68 35.52 56.80 -29.35
CA ARG A 68 34.56 55.86 -29.97
C ARG A 68 34.17 54.78 -28.97
N GLU A 69 32.97 54.22 -29.11
CA GLU A 69 32.44 53.14 -28.24
C GLU A 69 33.34 51.88 -28.28
N ASP A 70 33.89 51.51 -29.43
CA ASP A 70 34.86 50.39 -29.58
C ASP A 70 36.34 50.83 -29.38
N GLY A 71 36.54 51.99 -28.77
CA GLY A 71 37.80 52.71 -28.78
C GLY A 71 38.97 52.00 -28.10
N SER A 72 38.69 51.08 -27.20
CA SER A 72 39.66 50.38 -26.37
C SER A 72 40.43 49.30 -27.12
N GLU A 73 39.77 48.48 -27.94
CA GLU A 73 40.43 47.44 -28.76
C GLU A 73 41.26 48.06 -29.88
N ILE A 74 40.73 49.10 -30.54
CA ILE A 74 41.45 49.84 -31.58
C ILE A 74 42.66 50.57 -30.99
N ALA A 75 42.53 51.15 -29.79
CA ALA A 75 43.66 51.76 -29.11
C ALA A 75 44.72 50.73 -28.69
N ALA A 76 44.32 49.53 -28.24
CA ALA A 76 45.24 48.45 -27.90
C ALA A 76 45.96 47.88 -29.13
N TYR A 77 45.27 47.73 -30.27
CA TYR A 77 45.88 47.29 -31.52
C TYR A 77 46.86 48.33 -32.10
N LEU A 78 46.47 49.61 -32.10
CA LEU A 78 47.35 50.71 -32.52
C LEU A 78 48.56 50.82 -31.57
N LEU A 79 48.39 50.51 -30.29
CA LEU A 79 49.49 50.47 -29.34
C LEU A 79 50.51 49.37 -29.67
N ASP A 80 50.04 48.13 -29.83
CA ASP A 80 50.91 46.98 -30.05
C ASP A 80 51.80 47.19 -31.27
N ARG A 81 51.19 47.62 -32.38
CA ARG A 81 51.90 47.96 -33.62
C ARG A 81 52.91 49.10 -33.47
N THR A 82 52.66 50.03 -32.56
CA THR A 82 53.53 51.20 -32.38
C THR A 82 54.67 50.93 -31.43
N LEU A 83 54.46 50.12 -30.40
CA LEU A 83 55.54 49.61 -29.54
C LEU A 83 56.51 48.73 -30.32
N ASP A 84 56.02 47.92 -31.26
CA ASP A 84 56.83 47.13 -32.18
C ASP A 84 57.68 48.01 -33.10
N LEU A 85 57.04 49.00 -33.76
CA LEU A 85 57.74 49.97 -34.60
C LEU A 85 58.75 50.81 -33.81
N THR A 86 58.44 51.13 -32.56
CA THR A 86 59.30 51.89 -31.65
C THR A 86 60.52 51.10 -31.21
N SER A 87 60.31 49.86 -30.78
CA SER A 87 61.37 48.95 -30.38
C SER A 87 62.28 48.64 -31.56
N PHE A 88 61.72 48.38 -32.74
CA PHE A 88 62.49 48.18 -33.96
C PHE A 88 63.35 49.40 -34.31
N ALA A 89 62.76 50.60 -34.33
CA ALA A 89 63.46 51.83 -34.68
C ALA A 89 64.59 52.17 -33.67
N LEU A 90 64.37 51.91 -32.38
CA LEU A 90 65.39 52.09 -31.34
C LEU A 90 66.53 51.06 -31.42
N THR A 91 66.25 49.83 -31.82
CA THR A 91 67.25 48.76 -31.79
C THR A 91 68.14 48.74 -33.04
N GLU A 92 67.58 49.04 -34.22
CA GLU A 92 68.31 49.04 -35.48
C GLU A 92 69.10 50.33 -35.74
N PHE A 93 68.55 51.50 -35.34
CA PHE A 93 69.09 52.80 -35.79
C PHE A 93 69.79 53.59 -34.69
N ALA A 94 69.50 53.33 -33.41
CA ALA A 94 70.30 53.88 -32.31
C ALA A 94 71.44 52.91 -31.97
N GLY A 95 72.42 52.78 -32.87
CA GLY A 95 73.76 52.37 -32.45
C GLY A 95 74.22 53.25 -31.28
N ALA A 96 75.15 52.76 -30.44
CA ALA A 96 75.51 53.28 -29.10
C ALA A 96 75.89 54.79 -28.96
N SER A 97 75.78 55.62 -30.01
CA SER A 97 76.17 57.04 -30.01
C SER A 97 75.08 58.06 -30.35
N ALA A 98 73.83 57.67 -30.64
CA ALA A 98 72.78 58.67 -30.84
C ALA A 98 72.20 59.14 -29.49
N ASP A 99 72.52 60.36 -29.07
CA ASP A 99 71.88 61.05 -27.93
C ASP A 99 70.76 61.98 -28.44
N PRO A 100 69.49 61.53 -28.44
CA PRO A 100 68.33 62.40 -28.45
C PRO A 100 67.60 62.31 -27.09
N ARG A 101 68.32 62.45 -25.96
CA ARG A 101 67.85 61.92 -24.68
C ARG A 101 66.61 62.55 -24.04
N ARG A 102 66.26 63.81 -24.34
CA ARG A 102 65.18 64.51 -23.60
C ARG A 102 63.89 64.64 -24.38
N ARG A 103 63.88 65.36 -25.51
CA ARG A 103 62.63 65.64 -26.25
C ARG A 103 61.95 64.38 -26.83
N ILE A 104 62.74 63.39 -27.25
CA ILE A 104 62.20 62.11 -27.70
C ILE A 104 61.65 61.32 -26.51
N ARG A 105 62.40 61.26 -25.41
CA ARG A 105 61.95 60.61 -24.17
C ARG A 105 60.67 61.24 -23.64
N ASP A 106 60.63 62.56 -23.50
CA ASP A 106 59.45 63.30 -23.00
C ASP A 106 58.21 63.02 -23.88
N ARG A 107 58.37 62.96 -25.21
CA ARG A 107 57.26 62.69 -26.13
C ARG A 107 56.83 61.22 -26.13
N THR A 108 57.77 60.30 -25.98
CA THR A 108 57.49 58.87 -25.80
C THR A 108 56.77 58.63 -24.47
N ASP A 109 57.21 59.26 -23.38
CA ASP A 109 56.60 59.16 -22.05
C ASP A 109 55.16 59.73 -22.07
N GLU A 110 54.93 60.84 -22.77
CA GLU A 110 53.60 61.42 -22.94
C GLU A 110 52.65 60.50 -23.74
N ALA A 111 53.13 59.92 -24.84
CA ALA A 111 52.36 58.97 -25.63
C ALA A 111 52.03 57.71 -24.81
N LEU A 112 53.02 57.14 -24.12
CA LEU A 112 52.84 55.98 -23.25
C LEU A 112 51.87 56.26 -22.09
N ALA A 113 51.88 57.46 -21.52
CA ALA A 113 50.95 57.85 -20.47
C ALA A 113 49.49 57.87 -20.97
N VAL A 114 49.23 58.49 -22.13
CA VAL A 114 47.89 58.54 -22.74
C VAL A 114 47.36 57.15 -23.03
N ILE A 115 48.23 56.29 -23.55
CA ILE A 115 47.96 54.89 -23.84
C ILE A 115 47.63 54.13 -22.54
N TRP A 116 48.49 54.24 -21.53
CA TRP A 116 48.35 53.51 -20.28
C TRP A 116 47.06 53.90 -19.54
N ASP A 117 46.69 55.17 -19.59
CA ASP A 117 45.41 55.65 -19.08
C ASP A 117 44.22 55.10 -19.89
N GLY A 118 44.38 54.93 -21.20
CA GLY A 118 43.38 54.26 -22.05
C GLY A 118 43.19 52.78 -21.69
N ILE A 119 44.28 52.04 -21.49
CA ILE A 119 44.24 50.64 -21.04
C ILE A 119 43.58 50.53 -19.67
N LYS A 120 43.98 51.37 -18.71
CA LYS A 120 43.37 51.37 -17.37
C LYS A 120 41.87 51.63 -17.42
N ALA A 121 41.43 52.60 -18.24
CA ALA A 121 40.01 52.91 -18.40
C ALA A 121 39.25 51.72 -19.00
N SER A 122 39.76 51.13 -20.08
CA SER A 122 39.17 49.94 -20.72
C SER A 122 39.06 48.75 -19.77
N ILE A 123 40.14 48.43 -19.04
CA ILE A 123 40.14 47.33 -18.07
C ILE A 123 39.14 47.61 -16.96
N SER A 124 39.06 48.84 -16.46
CA SER A 124 38.13 49.22 -15.40
C SER A 124 36.68 49.09 -15.87
N GLU A 125 36.37 49.56 -17.07
CA GLU A 125 35.05 49.43 -17.69
C GLU A 125 34.67 47.96 -17.90
N GLY A 126 35.57 47.16 -18.44
CA GLY A 126 35.35 45.72 -18.59
C GLY A 126 35.09 45.03 -17.24
N ILE A 127 35.86 45.36 -16.20
CA ILE A 127 35.66 44.81 -14.85
C ILE A 127 34.29 45.18 -14.28
N GLU A 128 33.82 46.42 -14.45
CA GLU A 128 32.49 46.84 -13.96
C GLU A 128 31.37 46.12 -14.72
N VAL A 129 31.48 46.00 -16.06
CA VAL A 129 30.51 45.24 -16.86
C VAL A 129 30.44 43.77 -16.38
N TYR A 130 31.59 43.09 -16.28
CA TYR A 130 31.62 41.71 -15.79
C TYR A 130 31.11 41.57 -14.36
N ARG A 131 31.41 42.55 -13.48
CA ARG A 131 30.89 42.53 -12.10
C ARG A 131 29.38 42.60 -12.08
N THR A 132 28.79 43.55 -12.81
CA THR A 132 27.32 43.70 -12.87
C THR A 132 26.64 42.47 -13.47
N GLU A 133 27.24 41.84 -14.49
CA GLU A 133 26.73 40.61 -15.07
C GLU A 133 26.76 39.44 -14.06
N ILE A 134 27.89 39.24 -13.38
CA ILE A 134 28.04 38.20 -12.35
C ILE A 134 27.09 38.44 -11.18
N GLU A 135 26.93 39.68 -10.71
CA GLU A 135 25.99 40.05 -9.66
C GLU A 135 24.55 39.78 -10.08
N GLY A 136 24.17 40.12 -11.31
CA GLY A 136 22.85 39.82 -11.87
C GLY A 136 22.57 38.32 -11.95
N GLN A 137 23.52 37.53 -12.47
CA GLN A 137 23.40 36.07 -12.53
C GLN A 137 23.33 35.44 -11.13
N SER A 138 24.13 35.92 -10.18
CA SER A 138 24.12 35.45 -8.80
C SER A 138 22.78 35.75 -8.12
N GLN A 139 22.25 36.97 -8.27
CA GLN A 139 20.95 37.35 -7.73
C GLN A 139 19.80 36.53 -8.35
N ALA A 140 19.83 36.31 -9.67
CA ALA A 140 18.83 35.47 -10.34
C ALA A 140 18.87 34.02 -9.85
N THR A 141 20.06 33.45 -9.67
CA THR A 141 20.24 32.09 -9.15
C THR A 141 19.73 31.98 -7.71
N LEU A 142 20.09 32.93 -6.84
CA LEU A 142 19.62 32.96 -5.45
C LEU A 142 18.10 33.15 -5.36
N ALA A 143 17.51 33.95 -6.25
CA ALA A 143 16.07 34.13 -6.32
C ALA A 143 15.37 32.83 -6.72
N ALA A 144 15.86 32.13 -7.75
CA ALA A 144 15.32 30.85 -8.19
C ALA A 144 15.46 29.76 -7.12
N GLU A 145 16.62 29.66 -6.46
CA GLU A 145 16.83 28.72 -5.35
C GLU A 145 15.89 29.03 -4.18
N ARG A 146 15.71 30.31 -3.84
CA ARG A 146 14.79 30.72 -2.78
C ARG A 146 13.35 30.36 -3.12
N GLU A 147 12.91 30.62 -4.34
CA GLU A 147 11.58 30.25 -4.80
C GLU A 147 11.36 28.73 -4.73
N GLN A 148 12.33 27.95 -5.22
CA GLN A 148 12.28 26.50 -5.15
C GLN A 148 12.24 25.98 -3.70
N MET A 149 13.04 26.57 -2.80
CA MET A 149 13.02 26.23 -1.38
C MET A 149 11.69 26.58 -0.73
N THR A 150 11.09 27.74 -1.04
CA THR A 150 9.78 28.11 -0.51
C THR A 150 8.68 27.19 -1.01
N ALA A 151 8.68 26.85 -2.30
CA ALA A 151 7.73 25.90 -2.88
C ALA A 151 7.88 24.51 -2.25
N GLY A 152 9.12 24.06 -2.02
CA GLY A 152 9.41 22.80 -1.31
C GLY A 152 8.92 22.82 0.14
N ALA A 153 9.14 23.91 0.87
CA ALA A 153 8.66 24.08 2.24
C ALA A 153 7.12 24.06 2.31
N ASP A 154 6.44 24.72 1.37
CA ASP A 154 4.97 24.74 1.31
C ASP A 154 4.39 23.37 0.94
N ALA A 155 5.06 22.61 0.06
CA ALA A 155 4.67 21.25 -0.28
C ALA A 155 4.83 20.32 0.94
N ALA A 156 5.97 20.38 1.63
CA ALA A 156 6.23 19.60 2.84
C ALA A 156 5.26 19.95 3.97
N ALA A 157 4.91 21.23 4.13
CA ALA A 157 3.92 21.67 5.11
C ALA A 157 2.52 21.09 4.80
N ARG A 158 2.11 21.10 3.53
CA ARG A 158 0.85 20.49 3.09
C ARG A 158 0.82 18.99 3.37
N GLU A 159 1.85 18.26 2.96
CA GLU A 159 1.97 16.82 3.22
C GLU A 159 1.93 16.52 4.73
N ALA A 160 2.63 17.29 5.55
CA ALA A 160 2.60 17.14 7.01
C ALA A 160 1.20 17.36 7.60
N THR A 161 0.43 18.33 7.07
CA THR A 161 -0.96 18.54 7.51
C THR A 161 -1.89 17.41 7.10
N GLU A 162 -1.71 16.85 5.91
CA GLU A 162 -2.49 15.72 5.41
C GLU A 162 -2.19 14.45 6.22
N ALA A 163 -0.91 14.18 6.49
CA ALA A 163 -0.49 13.06 7.33
C ALA A 163 -1.05 13.16 8.76
N ARG A 164 -1.08 14.37 9.35
CA ARG A 164 -1.71 14.58 10.66
C ARG A 164 -3.22 14.30 10.64
N ARG A 165 -3.93 14.79 9.62
CA ARG A 165 -5.37 14.50 9.47
C ARG A 165 -5.64 13.01 9.31
N ALA A 166 -4.80 12.30 8.54
CA ALA A 166 -4.91 10.85 8.36
C ALA A 166 -4.66 10.10 9.68
N LEU A 167 -3.66 10.52 10.46
CA LEU A 167 -3.37 9.96 11.78
C LEU A 167 -4.54 10.18 12.76
N ASP A 168 -5.08 11.39 12.80
CA ASP A 168 -6.23 11.73 13.65
C ASP A 168 -7.44 10.87 13.28
N ALA A 169 -7.73 10.73 11.98
CA ALA A 169 -8.81 9.88 11.49
C ALA A 169 -8.60 8.39 11.86
N ALA A 170 -7.39 7.87 11.69
CA ALA A 170 -7.05 6.49 12.04
C ALA A 170 -7.17 6.26 13.57
N SER A 171 -6.71 7.22 14.39
CA SER A 171 -6.82 7.13 15.85
C SER A 171 -8.27 7.14 16.34
N ALA A 172 -9.12 7.95 15.71
CA ALA A 172 -10.55 8.00 16.00
C ALA A 172 -11.25 6.69 15.59
N GLN A 173 -10.89 6.13 14.44
CA GLN A 173 -11.42 4.83 13.99
C GLN A 173 -11.02 3.71 14.96
N LEU A 174 -9.75 3.63 15.33
CA LEU A 174 -9.25 2.60 16.26
C LEU A 174 -9.90 2.70 17.64
N THR A 175 -10.18 3.92 18.11
CA THR A 175 -10.95 4.14 19.35
C THR A 175 -12.37 3.60 19.23
N ARG A 176 -13.07 3.90 18.12
CA ARG A 176 -14.44 3.39 17.87
C ARG A 176 -14.48 1.86 17.76
N GLU A 177 -13.50 1.27 17.09
CA GLU A 177 -13.37 -0.19 16.96
C GLU A 177 -13.13 -0.84 18.33
N ARG A 178 -12.23 -0.29 19.15
CA ARG A 178 -12.00 -0.77 20.53
C ARG A 178 -13.26 -0.70 21.38
N GLU A 179 -14.01 0.40 21.30
CA GLU A 179 -15.28 0.54 22.02
C GLU A 179 -16.34 -0.45 21.52
N ALA A 180 -16.43 -0.66 20.20
CA ALA A 180 -17.34 -1.63 19.61
C ALA A 180 -16.99 -3.07 20.04
N SER A 181 -15.71 -3.44 19.98
CA SER A 181 -15.22 -4.74 20.45
C SER A 181 -15.45 -4.93 21.94
N ALA A 182 -15.21 -3.91 22.78
CA ALA A 182 -15.45 -3.98 24.22
C ALA A 182 -16.94 -4.18 24.54
N ARG A 183 -17.83 -3.48 23.83
CA ARG A 183 -19.29 -3.68 23.94
C ARG A 183 -19.70 -5.09 23.54
N GLU A 184 -19.14 -5.62 22.46
CA GLU A 184 -19.47 -6.96 21.99
C GLU A 184 -18.94 -8.05 22.93
N ILE A 185 -17.72 -7.91 23.45
CA ILE A 185 -17.19 -8.80 24.49
C ILE A 185 -18.11 -8.78 25.71
N ALA A 186 -18.48 -7.60 26.22
CA ALA A 186 -19.39 -7.50 27.36
C ALA A 186 -20.76 -8.15 27.09
N ARG A 187 -21.29 -8.02 25.87
CA ARG A 187 -22.54 -8.68 25.44
C ARG A 187 -22.39 -10.21 25.46
N LEU A 188 -21.33 -10.74 24.86
CA LEU A 188 -21.05 -12.17 24.79
C LEU A 188 -20.79 -12.77 26.18
N THR A 189 -20.08 -12.06 27.06
CA THR A 189 -19.86 -12.49 28.44
C THR A 189 -21.18 -12.61 29.19
N ARG A 190 -22.06 -11.60 29.11
CA ARG A 190 -23.40 -11.69 29.75
C ARG A 190 -24.23 -12.84 29.21
N LEU A 191 -24.19 -13.07 27.89
CA LEU A 191 -24.90 -14.17 27.26
C LEU A 191 -24.37 -15.53 27.75
N LEU A 192 -23.05 -15.69 27.82
CA LEU A 192 -22.42 -16.89 28.35
C LEU A 192 -22.80 -17.15 29.82
N ASP A 193 -22.79 -16.11 30.65
CA ASP A 193 -23.19 -16.23 32.06
C ASP A 193 -24.67 -16.60 32.21
N SER A 194 -25.53 -16.05 31.36
CA SER A 194 -26.96 -16.39 31.33
C SER A 194 -27.20 -17.85 30.93
N GLU A 195 -26.48 -18.35 29.92
CA GLU A 195 -26.58 -19.74 29.47
C GLU A 195 -26.03 -20.71 30.52
N ARG A 196 -24.92 -20.35 31.19
CA ARG A 196 -24.38 -21.14 32.31
C ARG A 196 -25.38 -21.23 33.45
N SER A 197 -26.03 -20.12 33.82
CA SER A 197 -27.07 -20.12 34.83
C SER A 197 -28.28 -20.98 34.42
N ALA A 198 -28.74 -20.85 33.18
CA ALA A 198 -29.85 -21.64 32.65
C ALA A 198 -29.51 -23.14 32.66
N ASN A 199 -28.29 -23.50 32.25
CA ASN A 199 -27.84 -24.88 32.24
C ASN A 199 -27.73 -25.47 33.66
N ASN A 200 -27.17 -24.72 34.60
CA ASN A 200 -27.10 -25.14 36.00
C ASN A 200 -28.50 -25.37 36.60
N ASN A 201 -29.48 -24.54 36.25
CA ASN A 201 -30.86 -24.72 36.69
C ASN A 201 -31.48 -25.99 36.09
N ARG A 202 -31.34 -26.20 34.77
CA ARG A 202 -31.80 -27.43 34.11
C ARG A 202 -31.17 -28.69 34.72
N GLU A 203 -29.88 -28.64 35.04
CA GLU A 203 -29.18 -29.77 35.67
C GLU A 203 -29.70 -30.04 37.09
N ARG A 204 -30.01 -28.98 37.87
CA ARG A 204 -30.65 -29.13 39.19
C ARG A 204 -32.04 -29.72 39.08
N ASP A 205 -32.85 -29.23 38.15
CA ASP A 205 -34.21 -29.74 37.92
C ASP A 205 -34.18 -31.22 37.52
N ALA A 206 -33.31 -31.59 36.58
CA ALA A 206 -33.12 -32.98 36.16
C ALA A 206 -32.62 -33.88 37.30
N ARG A 207 -31.73 -33.39 38.16
CA ARG A 207 -31.29 -34.13 39.36
C ARG A 207 -32.44 -34.33 40.35
N ASN A 208 -33.25 -33.30 40.59
CA ASN A 208 -34.40 -33.37 41.49
C ASN A 208 -35.43 -34.38 40.97
N GLU A 209 -35.75 -34.34 39.68
CA GLU A 209 -36.65 -35.30 39.03
C GLU A 209 -36.11 -36.73 39.12
N ALA A 210 -34.81 -36.94 38.85
CA ALA A 210 -34.19 -38.25 39.02
C ALA A 210 -34.23 -38.77 40.46
N HIS A 211 -34.12 -37.88 41.46
CA HIS A 211 -34.28 -38.25 42.87
C HIS A 211 -35.73 -38.63 43.20
N GLN A 212 -36.70 -37.86 42.72
CA GLN A 212 -38.13 -38.15 42.88
C GLN A 212 -38.47 -39.54 42.29
N LEU A 213 -38.08 -39.80 41.04
CA LEU A 213 -38.31 -41.07 40.37
C LEU A 213 -37.68 -42.26 41.11
N ARG A 214 -36.50 -42.07 41.72
CA ARG A 214 -35.87 -43.12 42.54
C ARG A 214 -36.66 -43.40 43.83
N GLN A 215 -37.21 -42.38 44.46
CA GLN A 215 -38.06 -42.54 45.64
C GLN A 215 -39.38 -43.25 45.27
N ASP A 216 -40.02 -42.84 44.17
CA ASP A 216 -41.25 -43.46 43.67
C ASP A 216 -41.04 -44.92 43.26
N LEU A 217 -39.88 -45.24 42.68
CA LEU A 217 -39.50 -46.60 42.35
C LEU A 217 -39.26 -47.45 43.61
N ALA A 218 -38.64 -46.89 44.65
CA ALA A 218 -38.46 -47.57 45.92
C ALA A 218 -39.80 -47.84 46.61
N SER A 219 -40.69 -46.85 46.68
CA SER A 219 -42.02 -47.00 47.27
C SER A 219 -42.87 -48.03 46.50
N SER A 220 -42.86 -47.97 45.16
CA SER A 220 -43.54 -48.95 44.30
C SER A 220 -43.03 -50.36 44.54
N ARG A 221 -41.72 -50.55 44.72
CA ARG A 221 -41.14 -51.87 45.07
C ARG A 221 -41.60 -52.37 46.42
N THR A 222 -41.73 -51.50 47.42
CA THR A 222 -42.26 -51.86 48.74
C THR A 222 -43.73 -52.29 48.63
N VAL A 223 -44.55 -51.57 47.87
CA VAL A 223 -45.96 -51.92 47.63
C VAL A 223 -46.08 -53.25 46.89
N ILE A 224 -45.27 -53.48 45.85
CA ILE A 224 -45.24 -54.76 45.15
C ILE A 224 -44.84 -55.89 46.10
N ALA A 225 -43.83 -55.69 46.95
CA ALA A 225 -43.43 -56.69 47.93
C ALA A 225 -44.54 -56.99 48.94
N SER A 226 -45.28 -55.98 49.42
CA SER A 226 -46.42 -56.20 50.32
C SER A 226 -47.58 -56.91 49.64
N LEU A 227 -47.89 -56.55 48.38
CA LEU A 227 -48.93 -57.21 47.59
C LEU A 227 -48.56 -58.67 47.31
N ASN A 228 -47.30 -58.95 46.97
CA ASN A 228 -46.83 -60.32 46.78
C ASN A 228 -46.95 -61.13 48.08
N ALA A 229 -46.55 -60.57 49.22
CA ALA A 229 -46.71 -61.25 50.51
C ALA A 229 -48.19 -61.48 50.88
N GLU A 230 -49.09 -60.57 50.51
CA GLU A 230 -50.53 -60.74 50.72
C GLU A 230 -51.13 -61.78 49.76
N CYS A 231 -50.69 -61.81 48.49
CA CYS A 231 -51.03 -62.88 47.54
C CYS A 231 -50.55 -64.24 48.05
N GLU A 232 -49.29 -64.37 48.49
CA GLU A 232 -48.76 -65.61 49.08
C GLU A 232 -49.57 -66.02 50.33
N ARG A 233 -49.98 -65.05 51.17
CA ARG A 233 -50.86 -65.31 52.32
C ARG A 233 -52.24 -65.82 51.88
N LEU A 234 -52.83 -65.20 50.85
CA LEU A 234 -54.14 -65.60 50.31
C LEU A 234 -54.05 -66.97 49.62
N GLU A 235 -53.00 -67.25 48.87
CA GLU A 235 -52.72 -68.57 48.29
C GLU A 235 -52.57 -69.64 49.38
N ALA A 236 -51.87 -69.33 50.47
CA ALA A 236 -51.78 -70.22 51.63
C ALA A 236 -53.11 -70.41 52.37
N GLN A 237 -54.01 -69.42 52.36
CA GLN A 237 -55.36 -69.53 52.93
C GLN A 237 -56.33 -70.29 52.01
N VAL A 238 -56.15 -70.19 50.70
CA VAL A 238 -56.87 -71.00 49.70
C VAL A 238 -56.33 -72.44 49.69
N ALA A 239 -55.09 -72.67 50.12
CA ALA A 239 -54.49 -73.98 50.37
C ALA A 239 -54.96 -74.65 51.68
N ALA A 240 -56.19 -74.37 52.15
CA ALA A 240 -56.94 -75.36 52.94
C ALA A 240 -57.33 -76.52 52.00
N PRO A 241 -57.35 -77.78 52.45
CA PRO A 241 -57.53 -78.92 51.55
C PRO A 241 -58.99 -78.99 51.12
N ILE A 242 -59.34 -78.26 50.08
CA ILE A 242 -60.44 -78.64 49.21
C ILE A 242 -59.77 -79.34 48.04
N ALA A 243 -59.82 -80.66 48.07
CA ALA A 243 -59.68 -81.46 46.88
C ALA A 243 -60.75 -80.97 45.90
N VAL A 244 -60.36 -80.15 44.94
CA VAL A 244 -61.17 -79.81 43.78
C VAL A 244 -60.45 -80.38 42.58
N GLU A 245 -61.18 -81.27 41.93
CA GLU A 245 -60.91 -81.89 40.64
C GLU A 245 -60.29 -80.92 39.63
N GLU A 246 -59.41 -81.44 38.79
CA GLU A 246 -59.07 -80.84 37.50
C GLU A 246 -60.36 -80.57 36.71
N VAL A 247 -60.88 -79.34 36.80
CA VAL A 247 -61.85 -78.84 35.84
C VAL A 247 -61.03 -78.30 34.67
N PRO A 248 -61.10 -78.92 33.48
CA PRO A 248 -60.45 -78.38 32.30
C PRO A 248 -61.04 -76.99 32.04
N MET A 249 -60.19 -75.96 31.94
CA MET A 249 -60.61 -74.65 31.46
C MET A 249 -61.38 -74.83 30.14
N PRO A 250 -62.62 -74.29 30.02
CA PRO A 250 -63.25 -74.19 28.72
C PRO A 250 -62.39 -73.26 27.87
N SER A 251 -61.83 -73.80 26.78
CA SER A 251 -61.11 -73.00 25.80
C SER A 251 -62.14 -72.14 25.04
N ASP A 252 -62.50 -71.01 25.60
CA ASP A 252 -63.39 -70.02 24.97
C ASP A 252 -62.58 -69.15 23.99
N GLN A 253 -61.90 -69.81 23.06
CA GLN A 253 -61.16 -69.19 21.97
C GLN A 253 -61.68 -69.74 20.62
N PRO A 254 -61.67 -68.94 19.55
CA PRO A 254 -61.96 -69.44 18.20
C PRO A 254 -61.07 -70.65 17.90
N LYS A 255 -61.69 -71.79 17.57
CA LYS A 255 -61.03 -73.11 17.61
C LYS A 255 -60.05 -73.32 16.45
N ASN A 256 -60.05 -72.42 15.48
CA ASN A 256 -59.19 -72.47 14.31
C ASN A 256 -58.84 -71.06 13.79
N ALA A 257 -57.81 -71.00 12.95
CA ALA A 257 -57.34 -69.75 12.34
C ALA A 257 -58.38 -69.09 11.42
N LEU A 258 -59.34 -69.87 10.89
CA LEU A 258 -60.39 -69.39 10.00
C LEU A 258 -61.42 -68.53 10.75
N GLU A 259 -61.91 -69.03 11.87
CA GLU A 259 -62.81 -68.32 12.79
C GLU A 259 -62.16 -67.03 13.31
N SER A 260 -60.88 -67.12 13.69
CA SER A 260 -60.09 -65.98 14.14
C SER A 260 -60.01 -64.87 13.09
N ALA A 261 -59.71 -65.22 11.83
CA ALA A 261 -59.58 -64.25 10.75
C ALA A 261 -60.93 -63.63 10.34
N SER A 262 -61.99 -64.44 10.30
CA SER A 262 -63.36 -63.99 9.99
C SER A 262 -63.91 -63.04 11.05
N LEU A 263 -63.73 -63.36 12.34
CA LEU A 263 -64.12 -62.49 13.46
C LEU A 263 -63.36 -61.16 13.45
N CYS A 264 -62.05 -61.17 13.18
CA CYS A 264 -61.25 -59.95 13.08
C CYS A 264 -61.76 -59.01 11.99
N LEU A 265 -62.08 -59.55 10.80
CA LEU A 265 -62.66 -58.73 9.72
C LEU A 265 -64.03 -58.17 10.09
N PHE A 266 -64.86 -58.96 10.77
CA PHE A 266 -66.17 -58.50 11.22
C PHE A 266 -66.05 -57.34 12.21
N LEU A 267 -65.19 -57.47 13.22
CA LEU A 267 -64.95 -56.42 14.22
C LEU A 267 -64.40 -55.14 13.58
N ARG A 268 -63.46 -55.27 12.64
CA ARG A 268 -62.89 -54.12 11.91
C ARG A 268 -63.95 -53.34 11.13
N LYS A 269 -64.90 -54.06 10.51
CA LYS A 269 -66.03 -53.45 9.78
C LYS A 269 -67.03 -52.79 10.73
N LYS A 270 -67.37 -53.46 11.85
CA LYS A 270 -68.34 -52.95 12.83
C LYS A 270 -67.83 -51.75 13.63
N GLN A 271 -66.53 -51.73 13.95
CA GLN A 271 -65.89 -50.65 14.71
C GLN A 271 -65.35 -49.51 13.83
N ASN A 272 -65.52 -49.61 12.50
CA ASN A 272 -65.10 -48.61 11.52
C ASN A 272 -63.63 -48.16 11.66
N ALA A 273 -62.75 -49.10 12.00
CA ALA A 273 -61.35 -48.85 12.34
C ALA A 273 -60.41 -49.48 11.30
N PRO A 274 -60.15 -48.83 10.15
CA PRO A 274 -59.35 -49.39 9.07
C PRO A 274 -57.84 -49.46 9.37
N GLY A 275 -57.36 -49.01 10.54
CA GLY A 275 -55.93 -48.99 10.90
C GLY A 275 -55.43 -50.10 11.83
N LEU A 276 -56.32 -50.96 12.35
CA LEU A 276 -55.95 -51.97 13.34
C LEU A 276 -55.02 -53.03 12.76
N THR A 277 -53.83 -53.16 13.36
CA THR A 277 -52.85 -54.18 13.00
C THR A 277 -53.25 -55.55 13.56
N TRP A 278 -52.76 -56.63 12.95
CA TRP A 278 -53.06 -58.01 13.40
C TRP A 278 -52.75 -58.25 14.90
N LYS A 279 -51.68 -57.61 15.42
CA LYS A 279 -51.29 -57.70 16.84
C LYS A 279 -52.28 -57.00 17.79
N GLU A 280 -52.89 -55.91 17.35
CA GLU A 280 -53.93 -55.21 18.14
C GLU A 280 -55.25 -55.99 18.10
N ASN A 281 -55.56 -56.64 16.96
CA ASN A 281 -56.72 -57.52 16.83
C ASN A 281 -56.63 -58.79 17.69
N GLN A 282 -55.43 -59.31 17.97
CA GLN A 282 -55.27 -60.46 18.88
C GLN A 282 -55.79 -60.18 20.29
N ARG A 283 -55.75 -58.92 20.77
CA ARG A 283 -56.36 -58.55 22.05
C ARG A 283 -57.89 -58.52 21.99
N LEU A 284 -58.46 -58.20 20.83
CA LEU A 284 -59.91 -58.23 20.56
C LEU A 284 -60.43 -59.64 20.25
N MET A 285 -59.55 -60.62 20.02
CA MET A 285 -59.89 -62.04 19.90
C MET A 285 -60.06 -62.75 21.25
N LEU A 286 -59.78 -62.06 22.36
CA LEU A 286 -60.00 -62.56 23.73
C LEU A 286 -61.41 -62.23 24.25
N LEU A 287 -62.34 -61.90 23.36
CA LEU A 287 -63.73 -61.64 23.73
C LEU A 287 -64.43 -62.97 24.10
N PRO A 288 -65.17 -63.03 25.22
CA PRO A 288 -65.94 -64.20 25.59
C PRO A 288 -66.95 -64.61 24.51
N GLU A 289 -67.31 -65.89 24.40
CA GLU A 289 -68.35 -66.34 23.44
C GLU A 289 -69.71 -65.66 23.67
N SER A 290 -69.98 -65.26 24.92
CA SER A 290 -71.17 -64.50 25.32
C SER A 290 -71.13 -63.03 24.93
N HIS A 291 -70.02 -62.55 24.36
CA HIS A 291 -69.88 -61.15 23.97
C HIS A 291 -70.83 -60.83 22.79
N PRO A 292 -71.58 -59.71 22.84
CA PRO A 292 -72.57 -59.37 21.81
C PRO A 292 -72.02 -59.42 20.39
N PHE A 293 -70.79 -58.92 20.17
CA PHE A 293 -70.14 -58.98 18.85
C PHE A 293 -69.80 -60.39 18.37
N VAL A 294 -69.50 -61.33 19.26
CA VAL A 294 -69.20 -62.73 18.90
C VAL A 294 -70.50 -63.44 18.52
N LEU A 295 -71.59 -63.18 19.25
CA LEU A 295 -72.93 -63.69 18.93
C LEU A 295 -73.45 -63.15 17.60
N GLU A 296 -73.30 -61.84 17.35
CA GLU A 296 -73.66 -61.21 16.08
C GLU A 296 -72.83 -61.76 14.90
N TRP A 297 -71.53 -61.97 15.11
CA TRP A 297 -70.65 -62.55 14.10
C TRP A 297 -71.06 -63.99 13.75
N ARG A 298 -71.31 -64.84 14.76
CA ARG A 298 -71.77 -66.22 14.54
C ARG A 298 -73.14 -66.27 13.86
N ALA A 299 -74.04 -65.34 14.16
CA ALA A 299 -75.32 -65.23 13.46
C ALA A 299 -75.15 -64.81 11.98
N ALA A 300 -74.18 -63.94 11.68
CA ALA A 300 -73.92 -63.47 10.32
C ALA A 300 -73.12 -64.46 9.46
N TYR A 301 -72.24 -65.26 10.09
CA TYR A 301 -71.39 -66.25 9.43
C TYR A 301 -71.43 -67.59 10.17
N PRO A 302 -72.58 -68.31 10.11
CA PRO A 302 -72.79 -69.51 10.91
C PRO A 302 -72.03 -70.74 10.41
N THR A 303 -71.53 -70.72 9.16
CA THR A 303 -70.82 -71.86 8.56
C THR A 303 -69.40 -71.50 8.09
N PRO A 304 -68.48 -72.48 8.02
CA PRO A 304 -67.13 -72.27 7.48
C PRO A 304 -67.12 -71.71 6.06
N GLU A 305 -68.08 -72.10 5.21
CA GLU A 305 -68.21 -71.58 3.84
C GLU A 305 -68.57 -70.09 3.83
N ALA A 306 -69.42 -69.65 4.75
CA ALA A 306 -69.79 -68.24 4.91
C ALA A 306 -68.59 -67.40 5.41
N MET A 307 -67.81 -67.94 6.35
CA MET A 307 -66.57 -67.31 6.84
C MET A 307 -65.51 -67.20 5.74
N LEU A 308 -65.35 -68.24 4.92
CA LEU A 308 -64.45 -68.22 3.75
C LEU A 308 -64.91 -67.22 2.67
N ALA A 309 -66.22 -67.13 2.40
CA ALA A 309 -66.76 -66.13 1.48
C ALA A 309 -66.49 -64.70 1.94
N GLN A 310 -66.64 -64.43 3.25
CA GLN A 310 -66.31 -63.15 3.86
C GLN A 310 -64.83 -62.79 3.68
N LEU A 311 -63.93 -63.75 3.92
CA LEU A 311 -62.48 -63.56 3.76
C LEU A 311 -62.08 -63.38 2.29
N ARG A 312 -62.67 -64.16 1.37
CA ARG A 312 -62.43 -64.06 -0.08
C ARG A 312 -62.79 -62.69 -0.64
N ALA A 313 -63.88 -62.08 -0.17
CA ALA A 313 -64.29 -60.74 -0.59
C ALA A 313 -63.23 -59.65 -0.27
N VAL A 314 -62.37 -59.88 0.72
CA VAL A 314 -61.26 -58.98 1.10
C VAL A 314 -59.96 -59.33 0.36
N VAL A 315 -59.71 -60.60 0.08
CA VAL A 315 -58.46 -61.08 -0.55
C VAL A 315 -58.47 -60.92 -2.09
N LEU A 316 -59.60 -61.11 -2.76
CA LEU A 316 -59.74 -60.98 -4.22
C LEU A 316 -59.30 -59.59 -4.76
N PRO A 317 -59.70 -58.46 -4.14
CA PRO A 317 -59.23 -57.13 -4.56
C PRO A 317 -57.73 -56.88 -4.30
N MET A 318 -57.13 -57.58 -3.34
CA MET A 318 -55.69 -57.47 -3.05
C MET A 318 -54.84 -58.26 -4.05
N LEU A 319 -55.32 -59.43 -4.48
CA LEU A 319 -54.66 -60.23 -5.53
C LEU A 319 -54.81 -59.59 -6.92
N GLY A 320 -55.96 -58.96 -7.21
CA GLY A 320 -56.17 -58.21 -8.47
C GLY A 320 -55.35 -56.92 -8.61
N ARG A 321 -54.75 -56.40 -7.53
CA ARG A 321 -53.84 -55.25 -7.55
C ARG A 321 -52.35 -55.61 -7.63
N VAL A 322 -52.00 -56.89 -7.59
CA VAL A 322 -50.62 -57.38 -7.75
C VAL A 322 -50.38 -57.95 -9.16
N ALA A 323 -51.43 -58.04 -9.99
CA ALA A 323 -51.36 -58.48 -11.38
C ALA A 323 -51.83 -57.41 -12.40
N ALA A 324 -51.66 -56.13 -12.06
CA ALA A 324 -51.81 -54.98 -12.97
C ALA A 324 -50.61 -54.03 -12.82
#